data_AF-A0A7D9HUY6-F1
#
_entry.id   AF-A0A7D9HUY6-F1
#
_cell.length_a   1.000
_cell.length_b   1.000
_cell.length_c   1.000
_cell.angle_alpha   90.00
_cell.angle_beta   90.00
_cell.angle_gamma   90.00
#
_symmetry.space_group_name_H-M   'P 1'
#
loop_
_entity.id
_entity.type
_entity.pdbx_description
1 polymer ?
#
loop_
_entity_poly.entity_id
_entity_poly.type
_entity_poly.pdbx_seq_one_letter_code
_entity_poly.pdbx_strand_id
1 'polypeptide(L)'
;MALNVLGLVGIIIFYLLILGIGVWAAWKKKGNKSENGLSNGEEATERDETEEVILAGRSLGLFVGAMTMTATWVGGGYINGTSEYTSTVGLIWVQAPWGYALSLTVGGLLFAEKMRSRKYVTMLDPFQEKYGSRVGGLMYIPALLGEIFWSGAILSALGASISVVVNVIDNTTAITVSAAIAVLYTFVGGLYSVAYTDVVQLICIFVGLWLTIPFALTHSAVSSITTSKKTWIGEWDSKFTGVWLDSALLLIFGGIPWQVYFQRVLACKTSKQAKYLSFSASFGCIVMAIPAFLIGAIATAT
;
A
#
# COMPACT_ATOMS: atom_id res chain seq x y z
N MET A 1 19.04 26.23 -9.61
CA MET A 1 18.24 25.91 -8.40
C MET A 1 19.18 25.37 -7.34
N ALA A 2 19.06 25.84 -6.10
CA ALA A 2 19.90 25.38 -4.99
C ALA A 2 19.39 24.05 -4.44
N LEU A 3 20.30 23.17 -4.04
CA LEU A 3 19.98 21.92 -3.37
C LEU A 3 19.20 22.20 -2.09
N ASN A 4 18.01 21.59 -1.94
CA ASN A 4 17.30 21.63 -0.67
C ASN A 4 17.94 20.64 0.31
N VAL A 5 19.01 21.10 0.98
CA VAL A 5 19.80 20.28 1.92
C VAL A 5 18.91 19.74 3.05
N LEU A 6 17.95 20.54 3.52
CA LEU A 6 17.09 20.17 4.64
C LEU A 6 16.11 19.06 4.24
N GLY A 7 15.56 19.13 3.02
CA GLY A 7 14.75 18.06 2.43
C GLY A 7 15.54 16.77 2.20
N LEU A 8 16.77 16.88 1.68
CA LEU A 8 17.65 15.73 1.48
C LEU A 8 18.00 15.02 2.80
N VAL A 9 18.35 15.78 3.83
CA VAL A 9 18.62 15.23 5.17
C VAL A 9 17.39 14.54 5.73
N GLY A 10 16.20 15.13 5.58
CA GLY A 10 14.93 14.51 6.00
C GLY A 10 14.68 13.16 5.32
N ILE A 11 14.91 13.07 4.01
CA ILE A 11 14.76 11.82 3.24
C ILE A 11 15.78 10.76 3.69
N ILE A 12 17.04 11.15 3.90
CA ILE A 12 18.08 10.24 4.39
C ILE A 12 17.71 9.68 5.77
N ILE A 13 17.29 10.54 6.70
CA ILE A 13 16.83 10.12 8.04
C ILE A 13 15.65 9.15 7.92
N PHE A 14 14.68 9.45 7.05
CA PHE A 14 13.54 8.59 6.82
C PHE A 14 13.97 7.20 6.31
N TYR A 15 14.83 7.12 5.28
CA TYR A 15 15.32 5.84 4.78
C TYR A 15 16.12 5.05 5.80
N LEU A 16 16.99 5.71 6.58
CA LEU A 16 17.74 5.06 7.65
C LEU A 16 16.81 4.52 8.74
N LEU A 17 15.75 5.24 9.06
CA LEU A 17 14.74 4.80 10.02
C LEU A 17 14.00 3.56 9.49
N ILE A 18 13.54 3.56 8.24
CA ILE A 18 12.88 2.40 7.63
C ILE A 18 13.81 1.19 7.56
N LEU A 19 15.04 1.39 7.10
CA LEU A 19 16.05 0.33 7.05
C LEU A 19 16.34 -0.23 8.45
N GLY A 20 16.53 0.65 9.44
CA GLY A 20 16.79 0.28 10.82
C GLY A 20 15.66 -0.55 11.43
N ILE A 21 14.40 -0.16 11.19
CA ILE A 21 13.22 -0.91 11.65
C ILE A 21 13.12 -2.26 10.94
N GLY A 22 13.36 -2.31 9.63
CA GLY A 22 13.32 -3.56 8.86
C GLY A 22 14.37 -4.56 9.35
N VAL A 23 15.62 -4.09 9.53
CA VAL A 23 16.72 -4.91 10.08
C VAL A 23 16.43 -5.34 11.52
N TRP A 24 15.95 -4.43 12.37
CA TRP A 24 15.56 -4.75 13.74
C TRP A 24 14.45 -5.80 13.80
N ALA A 25 13.42 -5.67 12.96
CA ALA A 25 12.32 -6.63 12.89
C ALA A 25 12.81 -8.01 12.43
N ALA A 26 13.73 -8.05 11.46
CA ALA A 26 14.39 -9.28 11.03
C ALA A 26 15.20 -9.94 12.18
N TRP A 27 15.97 -9.15 12.93
CA TRP A 27 16.76 -9.64 14.06
C TRP A 27 15.92 -10.10 15.24
N LYS A 28 14.87 -9.36 15.61
CA LYS A 28 13.93 -9.76 16.68
C LYS A 28 13.30 -11.12 16.39
N LYS A 29 12.95 -11.37 15.12
CA LYS A 29 12.41 -12.67 14.70
C LYS A 29 13.46 -13.78 14.83
N LYS A 30 14.71 -13.52 14.42
CA LYS A 30 15.82 -14.48 14.55
C LYS A 30 16.15 -14.80 16.03
N GLY A 31 16.05 -13.79 16.90
CA GLY A 31 16.19 -13.94 18.36
C GLY A 31 15.09 -14.83 18.96
N ASN A 32 13.82 -14.57 18.63
CA ASN A 32 12.70 -15.38 19.10
C ASN A 32 12.77 -16.85 18.61
N LYS A 33 13.33 -17.09 17.41
CA LYS A 33 13.64 -18.44 16.94
C LYS A 33 14.69 -19.14 17.79
N SER A 34 15.74 -18.40 18.16
CA SER A 34 16.83 -18.96 18.96
C SER A 34 16.40 -19.26 20.40
N GLU A 35 15.50 -18.46 20.98
CA GLU A 35 14.93 -18.71 22.33
C GLU A 35 13.91 -19.86 22.34
N ASN A 36 13.00 -19.91 21.37
CA ASN A 36 12.02 -21.01 21.27
C ASN A 36 12.62 -22.29 20.67
N GLY A 37 13.79 -22.22 20.04
CA GLY A 37 14.51 -23.37 19.49
C GLY A 37 15.22 -24.25 20.53
N LEU A 38 15.29 -23.80 21.79
CA LEU A 38 15.75 -24.66 22.90
C LEU A 38 14.70 -25.70 23.33
N SER A 39 13.45 -25.63 22.86
CA SER A 39 12.42 -26.59 23.27
C SER A 39 12.26 -27.81 22.35
N ASN A 40 12.56 -27.73 21.05
CA ASN A 40 12.42 -28.87 20.13
C ASN A 40 13.54 -28.85 19.07
N GLY A 41 14.51 -29.76 19.19
CA GLY A 41 15.62 -29.95 18.24
C GLY A 41 15.21 -30.59 16.91
N GLU A 42 14.10 -30.16 16.30
CA GLU A 42 13.73 -30.53 14.93
C GLU A 42 14.35 -29.54 13.95
N GLU A 43 15.12 -30.04 12.98
CA GLU A 43 15.58 -29.24 11.84
C GLU A 43 14.36 -28.67 11.12
N ALA A 44 14.27 -27.34 11.01
CA ALA A 44 13.19 -26.69 10.27
C ALA A 44 13.20 -27.18 8.82
N THR A 45 12.06 -27.66 8.31
CA THR A 45 12.00 -28.10 6.92
C THR A 45 12.02 -26.89 5.97
N GLU A 46 12.49 -27.07 4.74
CA GLU A 46 12.52 -26.03 3.69
C GLU A 46 11.14 -25.36 3.47
N ARG A 47 10.06 -26.09 3.73
CA ARG A 47 8.67 -25.57 3.69
C ARG A 47 8.38 -24.61 4.83
N ASP A 48 8.86 -24.88 6.04
CA ASP A 48 8.68 -24.01 7.20
C ASP A 48 9.44 -22.71 7.02
N GLU A 49 10.66 -22.78 6.47
CA GLU A 49 11.46 -21.59 6.13
C GLU A 49 10.78 -20.73 5.05
N THR A 50 10.21 -21.37 4.03
CA THR A 50 9.48 -20.68 2.96
C THR A 50 8.19 -20.03 3.46
N GLU A 51 7.38 -20.75 4.24
CA GLU A 51 6.17 -20.21 4.87
C GLU A 51 6.51 -19.04 5.81
N GLU A 52 7.67 -19.09 6.43
CA GLU A 52 8.15 -18.01 7.29
C GLU A 52 8.56 -16.74 6.58
N VAL A 53 9.19 -16.86 5.41
CA VAL A 53 9.59 -15.71 4.59
C VAL A 53 8.36 -15.12 3.92
N ILE A 54 7.49 -15.96 3.37
CA ILE A 54 6.37 -15.55 2.52
C ILE A 54 5.12 -15.16 3.32
N LEU A 55 4.85 -15.84 4.45
CA LEU A 55 3.64 -15.65 5.27
C LEU A 55 3.94 -15.22 6.71
N ALA A 56 5.19 -14.84 7.03
CA ALA A 56 5.59 -14.45 8.38
C ALA A 56 5.20 -15.50 9.46
N GLY A 57 5.22 -16.79 9.09
CA GLY A 57 4.82 -17.90 9.96
C GLY A 57 3.36 -17.81 10.44
N ARG A 58 2.51 -17.10 9.69
CA ARG A 58 1.10 -16.87 9.99
C ARG A 58 0.85 -16.27 11.38
N SER A 59 1.81 -15.46 11.85
CA SER A 59 1.86 -14.90 13.19
C SER A 59 1.51 -13.41 13.25
N LEU A 60 1.07 -12.81 12.12
CA LEU A 60 0.72 -11.39 12.10
C LEU A 60 -0.45 -11.12 13.05
N GLY A 61 -0.20 -10.23 14.01
CA GLY A 61 -1.22 -9.71 14.92
C GLY A 61 -2.22 -8.82 14.18
N LEU A 62 -3.41 -8.65 14.76
CA LEU A 62 -4.49 -7.89 14.14
C LEU A 62 -4.10 -6.44 13.83
N PHE A 63 -3.40 -5.77 14.75
CA PHE A 63 -2.99 -4.38 14.58
C PHE A 63 -1.96 -4.20 13.46
N VAL A 64 -0.82 -4.91 13.54
CA VAL A 64 0.23 -4.85 12.52
C VAL A 64 -0.34 -5.25 11.17
N GLY A 65 -1.15 -6.31 11.14
CA GLY A 65 -1.87 -6.75 9.97
C GLY A 65 -2.74 -5.64 9.36
N ALA A 66 -3.60 -4.99 10.15
CA ALA A 66 -4.53 -3.99 9.62
C ALA A 66 -3.79 -2.78 9.07
N MET A 67 -2.70 -2.38 9.72
CA MET A 67 -1.83 -1.29 9.28
C MET A 67 -1.09 -1.64 7.99
N THR A 68 -0.42 -2.80 7.89
CA THR A 68 0.25 -3.22 6.63
C THR A 68 -0.75 -3.41 5.50
N MET A 69 -1.95 -3.92 5.81
CA MET A 69 -3.01 -4.09 4.83
C MET A 69 -3.49 -2.73 4.29
N THR A 70 -3.63 -1.73 5.15
CA THR A 70 -3.96 -0.36 4.72
C THR A 70 -2.82 0.26 3.92
N ALA A 71 -1.58 0.15 4.42
CA ALA A 71 -0.38 0.70 3.80
C ALA A 71 -0.14 0.16 2.38
N THR A 72 -0.52 -1.09 2.14
CA THR A 72 -0.43 -1.73 0.83
C THR A 72 -1.19 -0.97 -0.26
N TRP A 73 -2.35 -0.38 0.08
CA TRP A 73 -3.18 0.36 -0.88
C TRP A 73 -2.91 1.86 -0.85
N VAL A 74 -2.57 2.39 0.33
CA VAL A 74 -2.28 3.80 0.53
C VAL A 74 -0.83 4.09 0.15
N GLY A 75 -0.58 4.19 -1.16
CA GLY A 75 0.72 4.52 -1.73
C GLY A 75 0.79 5.92 -2.36
N GLY A 76 1.94 6.24 -2.96
CA GLY A 76 2.16 7.52 -3.64
C GLY A 76 1.16 7.80 -4.76
N GLY A 77 0.84 6.79 -5.59
CA GLY A 77 -0.18 6.92 -6.64
C GLY A 77 -1.59 7.17 -6.08
N TYR A 78 -1.92 6.55 -4.94
CA TYR A 78 -3.21 6.73 -4.28
C TYR A 78 -3.37 8.16 -3.74
N ILE A 79 -2.36 8.67 -3.03
CA ILE A 79 -2.39 10.01 -2.41
C ILE A 79 -2.24 11.12 -3.46
N ASN A 80 -1.25 11.01 -4.34
CA ASN A 80 -0.99 12.02 -5.38
C ASN A 80 -2.15 12.04 -6.38
N GLY A 81 -2.61 10.88 -6.83
CA GLY A 81 -3.75 10.77 -7.75
C GLY A 81 -5.04 11.32 -7.15
N THR A 82 -5.32 11.03 -5.86
CA THR A 82 -6.48 11.63 -5.16
C THR A 82 -6.40 13.15 -5.17
N SER A 83 -5.24 13.72 -4.89
CA SER A 83 -5.04 15.17 -4.82
C SER A 83 -5.14 15.82 -6.22
N GLU A 84 -4.49 15.22 -7.21
CA GLU A 84 -4.45 15.69 -8.60
C GLU A 84 -5.83 15.62 -9.27
N TYR A 85 -6.55 14.50 -9.15
CA TYR A 85 -7.89 14.38 -9.73
C TYR A 85 -8.89 15.30 -9.03
N THR A 86 -8.77 15.50 -7.72
CA THR A 86 -9.59 16.48 -7.00
C THR A 86 -9.37 17.88 -7.55
N SER A 87 -8.12 18.24 -7.90
CA SER A 87 -7.80 19.59 -8.35
C SER A 87 -8.10 19.87 -9.82
N THR A 88 -7.92 18.87 -10.68
CA THR A 88 -8.00 19.02 -12.14
C THR A 88 -9.38 18.69 -12.72
N VAL A 89 -10.01 17.62 -12.25
CA VAL A 89 -11.26 17.08 -12.84
C VAL A 89 -12.43 17.13 -11.84
N GLY A 90 -12.13 17.08 -10.55
CA GLY A 90 -13.08 17.15 -9.44
C GLY A 90 -13.32 15.82 -8.73
N LEU A 91 -13.86 15.92 -7.52
CA LEU A 91 -14.09 14.84 -6.56
C LEU A 91 -14.93 13.68 -7.14
N ILE A 92 -15.82 13.96 -8.08
CA ILE A 92 -16.61 12.93 -8.78
C ILE A 92 -15.72 11.85 -9.42
N TRP A 93 -14.53 12.22 -9.89
CA TRP A 93 -13.59 11.32 -10.56
C TRP A 93 -12.61 10.63 -9.60
N VAL A 94 -12.64 10.99 -8.32
CA VAL A 94 -11.79 10.42 -7.28
C VAL A 94 -12.40 9.09 -6.80
N GLN A 95 -12.21 8.05 -7.61
CA GLN A 95 -12.82 6.75 -7.37
C GLN A 95 -11.96 5.81 -6.53
N ALA A 96 -10.62 5.95 -6.61
CA ALA A 96 -9.68 5.03 -5.97
C ALA A 96 -9.95 4.83 -4.46
N PRO A 97 -10.25 5.87 -3.66
CA PRO A 97 -10.45 5.68 -2.23
C PRO A 97 -11.60 4.77 -1.84
N TRP A 98 -12.79 5.02 -2.39
CA TRP A 98 -13.97 4.23 -2.06
C TRP A 98 -14.03 2.92 -2.87
N GLY A 99 -13.46 2.91 -4.09
CA GLY A 99 -13.34 1.71 -4.93
C GLY A 99 -12.50 0.63 -4.26
N TYR A 100 -11.29 0.98 -3.79
CA TYR A 100 -10.45 0.03 -3.04
C TYR A 100 -11.04 -0.34 -1.68
N ALA A 101 -11.70 0.59 -0.98
CA ALA A 101 -12.40 0.28 0.26
C ALA A 101 -13.51 -0.75 0.06
N LEU A 102 -14.27 -0.65 -1.03
CA LEU A 102 -15.28 -1.67 -1.40
C LEU A 102 -14.61 -2.97 -1.82
N SER A 103 -13.52 -2.92 -2.59
CA SER A 103 -12.74 -4.10 -2.98
C SER A 103 -12.30 -4.91 -1.76
N LEU A 104 -11.72 -4.24 -0.76
CA LEU A 104 -11.32 -4.84 0.51
C LEU A 104 -12.51 -5.41 1.30
N THR A 105 -13.64 -4.72 1.31
CA THR A 105 -14.86 -5.17 1.99
C THR A 105 -15.41 -6.45 1.35
N VAL A 106 -15.56 -6.45 0.02
CA VAL A 106 -16.07 -7.59 -0.75
C VAL A 106 -15.08 -8.76 -0.69
N GLY A 107 -13.79 -8.48 -0.86
CA GLY A 107 -12.69 -9.44 -0.69
C GLY A 107 -12.67 -10.08 0.69
N GLY A 108 -12.90 -9.28 1.74
CA GLY A 108 -12.98 -9.72 3.13
C GLY A 108 -14.18 -10.62 3.41
N LEU A 109 -15.36 -10.22 2.92
CA LEU A 109 -16.61 -10.95 3.10
C LEU A 109 -16.60 -12.32 2.41
N LEU A 110 -16.21 -12.33 1.14
CA LEU A 110 -16.40 -13.49 0.27
C LEU A 110 -15.20 -14.43 0.24
N PHE A 111 -13.97 -13.90 0.27
CA PHE A 111 -12.77 -14.67 -0.04
C PHE A 111 -11.82 -14.86 1.15
N ALA A 112 -11.64 -13.85 2.02
CA ALA A 112 -10.61 -13.87 3.06
C ALA A 112 -10.68 -15.10 3.98
N GLU A 113 -11.87 -15.42 4.52
CA GLU A 113 -12.03 -16.59 5.40
C GLU A 113 -11.83 -17.91 4.67
N LYS A 114 -12.36 -18.04 3.45
CA LYS A 114 -12.26 -19.27 2.66
C LYS A 114 -10.81 -19.56 2.25
N MET A 115 -10.08 -18.52 1.85
CA MET A 115 -8.67 -18.62 1.50
C MET A 115 -7.83 -19.02 2.71
N ARG A 116 -8.11 -18.39 3.87
CA ARG A 116 -7.35 -18.66 5.09
C ARG A 116 -7.66 -20.02 5.71
N SER A 117 -8.93 -20.47 5.68
CA SER A 117 -9.34 -21.76 6.27
C SER A 117 -8.74 -22.95 5.52
N ARG A 118 -8.55 -22.82 4.20
CA ARG A 118 -7.89 -23.82 3.36
C ARG A 118 -6.37 -23.80 3.41
N LYS A 119 -5.77 -22.90 4.20
CA LYS A 119 -4.31 -22.77 4.38
C LYS A 119 -3.54 -22.62 3.06
N TYR A 120 -4.12 -21.93 2.08
CA TYR A 120 -3.41 -21.56 0.86
C TYR A 120 -2.19 -20.67 1.16
N VAL A 121 -1.27 -20.62 0.21
CA VAL A 121 -0.05 -19.81 0.21
C VAL A 121 -0.13 -18.72 -0.85
N THR A 122 -0.75 -19.02 -2.00
CA THR A 122 -0.95 -18.05 -3.08
C THR A 122 -2.43 -17.84 -3.39
N MET A 123 -2.73 -16.72 -4.03
CA MET A 123 -4.05 -16.44 -4.59
C MET A 123 -4.43 -17.44 -5.69
N LEU A 124 -3.44 -18.03 -6.38
CA LEU A 124 -3.66 -18.93 -7.51
C LEU A 124 -3.93 -20.37 -7.08
N ASP A 125 -3.66 -20.73 -5.81
CA ASP A 125 -3.84 -22.08 -5.29
C ASP A 125 -5.24 -22.67 -5.52
N PRO A 126 -6.36 -21.95 -5.31
CA PRO A 126 -7.70 -22.47 -5.59
C PRO A 126 -7.90 -22.81 -7.07
N PHE A 127 -7.29 -22.04 -7.96
CA PHE A 127 -7.37 -22.28 -9.41
C PHE A 127 -6.51 -23.48 -9.80
N GLN A 128 -5.33 -23.62 -9.19
CA GLN A 128 -4.48 -24.78 -9.38
C GLN A 128 -5.11 -26.07 -8.84
N GLU A 129 -5.77 -26.03 -7.69
CA GLU A 129 -6.50 -27.18 -7.12
C GLU A 129 -7.65 -27.62 -8.04
N LYS A 130 -8.38 -26.66 -8.63
CA LYS A 130 -9.56 -26.95 -9.44
C LYS A 130 -9.25 -27.31 -10.89
N TYR A 131 -8.27 -26.65 -11.51
CA TYR A 131 -7.99 -26.73 -12.95
C TYR A 131 -6.63 -27.37 -13.27
N GLY A 132 -5.85 -27.72 -12.25
CA GLY A 132 -4.53 -28.33 -12.38
C GLY A 132 -3.39 -27.33 -12.50
N SER A 133 -2.16 -27.84 -12.38
CA SER A 133 -0.91 -27.04 -12.36
C SER A 133 -0.65 -26.24 -13.63
N ARG A 134 -1.08 -26.73 -14.80
CA ARG A 134 -0.91 -26.02 -16.08
C ARG A 134 -1.68 -24.71 -16.13
N VAL A 135 -2.92 -24.71 -15.66
CA VAL A 135 -3.77 -23.49 -15.65
C VAL A 135 -3.28 -22.52 -14.58
N GLY A 136 -2.88 -23.03 -13.39
CA GLY A 136 -2.26 -22.20 -12.35
C GLY A 136 -0.99 -21.49 -12.85
N GLY A 137 -0.11 -22.22 -13.53
CA GLY A 137 1.10 -21.65 -14.13
C GLY A 137 0.82 -20.63 -15.24
N LEU A 138 -0.22 -20.84 -16.05
CA LEU A 138 -0.62 -19.85 -17.07
C LEU A 138 -1.17 -18.57 -16.43
N MET A 139 -1.95 -18.68 -15.35
CA MET A 139 -2.51 -17.55 -14.61
C MET A 139 -1.46 -16.75 -13.82
N TYR A 140 -0.29 -17.33 -13.58
CA TYR A 140 0.82 -16.62 -12.96
C TYR A 140 1.36 -15.49 -13.85
N ILE A 141 1.41 -15.67 -15.17
CA ILE A 141 1.94 -14.66 -16.10
C ILE A 141 1.21 -13.30 -15.99
N PRO A 142 -0.14 -13.23 -16.12
CA PRO A 142 -0.84 -11.96 -15.98
C PRO A 142 -0.74 -11.39 -14.57
N ALA A 143 -0.73 -12.23 -13.53
CA ALA A 143 -0.54 -11.77 -12.15
C ALA A 143 0.85 -11.10 -11.97
N LEU A 144 1.91 -11.73 -12.49
CA LEU A 144 3.27 -11.19 -12.45
C LEU A 144 3.37 -9.86 -13.21
N LEU A 145 2.82 -9.79 -14.42
CA LEU A 145 2.83 -8.56 -15.22
C LEU A 145 2.10 -7.42 -14.51
N GLY A 146 0.96 -7.72 -13.86
CA GLY A 146 0.24 -6.75 -13.03
C GLY A 146 1.10 -6.17 -11.91
N GLU A 147 1.81 -7.02 -11.16
CA GLU A 147 2.72 -6.58 -10.09
C GLU A 147 3.91 -5.77 -10.62
N ILE A 148 4.47 -6.13 -11.78
CA ILE A 148 5.57 -5.40 -12.42
C ILE A 148 5.12 -3.99 -12.80
N PHE A 149 3.98 -3.86 -13.50
CA PHE A 149 3.48 -2.56 -13.91
C PHE A 149 3.08 -1.69 -12.71
N TRP A 150 2.46 -2.29 -11.70
CA TRP A 150 2.11 -1.60 -10.47
C TRP A 150 3.35 -1.09 -9.73
N SER A 151 4.36 -1.94 -9.56
CA SER A 151 5.63 -1.57 -8.91
C SER A 151 6.32 -0.42 -9.66
N GLY A 152 6.34 -0.47 -10.99
CA GLY A 152 6.87 0.61 -11.82
C GLY A 152 6.14 1.95 -11.62
N ALA A 153 4.80 1.92 -11.58
CA ALA A 153 3.99 3.11 -11.35
C ALA A 153 4.25 3.74 -9.97
N ILE A 154 4.34 2.92 -8.91
CA ILE A 154 4.62 3.41 -7.55
C ILE A 154 6.04 3.95 -7.42
N LEU A 155 7.04 3.28 -8.02
CA LEU A 155 8.41 3.78 -8.05
C LEU A 155 8.51 5.12 -8.80
N SER A 156 7.79 5.27 -9.92
CA SER A 156 7.71 6.54 -10.66
C SER A 156 7.09 7.66 -9.80
N ALA A 157 5.99 7.37 -9.08
CA ALA A 157 5.37 8.34 -8.19
C ALA A 157 6.30 8.76 -7.03
N LEU A 158 7.07 7.82 -6.51
CA LEU A 158 8.09 8.08 -5.48
C LEU A 158 9.22 8.96 -6.02
N GLY A 159 9.74 8.64 -7.21
CA GLY A 159 10.78 9.41 -7.90
C GLY A 159 10.36 10.86 -8.15
N ALA A 160 9.13 11.08 -8.63
CA ALA A 160 8.56 12.40 -8.81
C ALA A 160 8.50 13.18 -7.48
N SER A 161 8.06 12.53 -6.41
CA SER A 161 7.95 13.16 -5.08
C SER A 161 9.33 13.57 -4.53
N ILE A 162 10.34 12.69 -4.65
CA ILE A 162 11.72 12.98 -4.20
C ILE A 162 12.35 14.11 -5.02
N SER A 163 12.14 14.11 -6.34
CA SER A 163 12.69 15.15 -7.23
C SER A 163 12.19 16.54 -6.83
N VAL A 164 10.90 16.66 -6.51
CA VAL A 164 10.29 17.92 -6.01
C VAL A 164 10.89 18.37 -4.67
N VAL A 165 11.16 17.44 -3.76
CA VAL A 165 11.71 17.79 -2.43
C VAL A 165 13.17 18.22 -2.51
N VAL A 166 13.99 17.55 -3.33
CA VAL A 166 15.45 17.75 -3.37
C VAL A 166 15.88 18.77 -4.42
N ASN A 167 15.05 19.05 -5.44
CA ASN A 167 15.25 20.03 -6.54
C ASN A 167 16.49 19.81 -7.44
N VAL A 168 17.31 18.78 -7.19
CA VAL A 168 18.60 18.56 -7.89
C VAL A 168 18.80 17.12 -8.35
N ILE A 169 18.05 16.15 -7.81
CA ILE A 169 18.19 14.74 -8.19
C ILE A 169 17.35 14.44 -9.43
N ASP A 170 18.01 13.92 -10.47
CA ASP A 170 17.36 13.37 -11.66
C ASP A 170 16.39 12.24 -11.26
N ASN A 171 15.21 12.20 -11.90
CA ASN A 171 14.15 11.26 -11.56
C ASN A 171 14.64 9.80 -11.60
N THR A 172 15.50 9.47 -12.58
CA THR A 172 16.08 8.12 -12.71
C THR A 172 16.89 7.73 -11.47
N THR A 173 17.73 8.66 -10.99
CA THR A 173 18.58 8.40 -9.82
C THR A 173 17.74 8.24 -8.54
N ALA A 174 16.72 9.09 -8.36
CA ALA A 174 15.79 8.98 -7.23
C ALA A 174 15.07 7.62 -7.20
N ILE A 175 14.61 7.16 -8.37
CA ILE A 175 13.95 5.85 -8.53
C ILE A 175 14.93 4.72 -8.22
N THR A 176 16.13 4.73 -8.80
CA THR A 176 17.11 3.65 -8.61
C THR A 176 17.53 3.50 -7.15
N VAL A 177 17.82 4.61 -6.45
CA VAL A 177 18.20 4.57 -5.04
C VAL A 177 17.06 4.06 -4.17
N SER A 178 15.84 4.54 -4.41
CA SER A 178 14.65 4.10 -3.68
C SER A 178 14.37 2.61 -3.86
N ALA A 179 14.46 2.12 -5.10
CA ALA A 179 14.28 0.72 -5.43
C ALA A 179 15.36 -0.15 -4.77
N ALA A 180 16.62 0.27 -4.79
CA ALA A 180 17.72 -0.45 -4.15
C ALA A 180 17.51 -0.61 -2.64
N ILE A 181 17.08 0.45 -1.94
CA ILE A 181 16.77 0.41 -0.51
C ILE A 181 15.59 -0.54 -0.25
N ALA A 182 14.52 -0.42 -1.05
CA ALA A 182 13.33 -1.25 -0.95
C ALA A 182 13.64 -2.75 -1.10
N VAL A 183 14.43 -3.08 -2.11
CA VAL A 183 14.94 -4.43 -2.36
C VAL A 183 15.76 -4.91 -1.15
N LEU A 184 16.72 -4.11 -0.67
CA LEU A 184 17.63 -4.53 0.39
C LEU A 184 16.91 -4.92 1.69
N TYR A 185 15.99 -4.10 2.21
CA TYR A 185 15.28 -4.44 3.45
C TYR A 185 14.26 -5.58 3.26
N THR A 186 13.73 -5.75 2.05
CA THR A 186 12.77 -6.81 1.73
C THR A 186 13.48 -8.17 1.66
N PHE A 187 14.64 -8.24 1.00
CA PHE A 187 15.45 -9.44 0.91
C PHE A 187 15.96 -9.92 2.28
N VAL A 188 16.36 -8.99 3.16
CA VAL A 188 16.92 -9.34 4.47
C VAL A 188 15.87 -9.85 5.46
N GLY A 189 14.63 -9.36 5.39
CA GLY A 189 13.66 -9.56 6.47
C GLY A 189 12.32 -10.21 6.11
N GLY A 190 12.04 -10.47 4.82
CA GLY A 190 10.81 -11.10 4.36
C GLY A 190 9.53 -10.33 4.77
N LEU A 191 8.37 -11.00 4.76
CA LEU A 191 7.08 -10.36 5.04
C LEU A 191 7.03 -9.71 6.44
N TYR A 192 7.77 -10.24 7.43
CA TYR A 192 7.76 -9.68 8.78
C TYR A 192 8.43 -8.29 8.82
N SER A 193 9.59 -8.12 8.19
CA SER A 193 10.24 -6.81 8.08
C SER A 193 9.35 -5.80 7.37
N VAL A 194 8.78 -6.22 6.22
CA VAL A 194 7.86 -5.38 5.43
C VAL A 194 6.66 -4.93 6.26
N ALA A 195 6.03 -5.83 7.01
CA ALA A 195 4.84 -5.48 7.79
C ALA A 195 5.13 -4.42 8.88
N TYR A 196 6.30 -4.45 9.52
CA TYR A 196 6.67 -3.44 10.52
C TYR A 196 7.09 -2.12 9.90
N THR A 197 7.81 -2.15 8.78
CA THR A 197 8.14 -0.92 8.03
C THR A 197 6.87 -0.24 7.54
N ASP A 198 5.89 -1.01 7.05
CA ASP A 198 4.60 -0.49 6.57
C ASP A 198 3.83 0.27 7.66
N VAL A 199 3.83 -0.22 8.91
CA VAL A 199 3.16 0.48 10.03
C VAL A 199 3.74 1.86 10.22
N VAL A 200 5.07 1.96 10.23
CA VAL A 200 5.76 3.24 10.44
C VAL A 200 5.58 4.17 9.24
N GLN A 201 5.69 3.64 8.02
CA GLN A 201 5.45 4.39 6.80
C GLN A 201 4.03 4.97 6.77
N LEU A 202 3.02 4.18 7.11
CA LEU A 202 1.63 4.63 7.13
C LEU A 202 1.39 5.74 8.17
N ILE A 203 2.00 5.62 9.36
CA ILE A 203 1.94 6.67 10.40
C ILE A 203 2.61 7.95 9.90
N CYS A 204 3.80 7.85 9.30
CA CYS A 204 4.51 9.00 8.74
C CYS A 204 3.70 9.69 7.64
N ILE A 205 3.05 8.93 6.75
CA ILE A 205 2.15 9.47 5.72
C ILE A 205 0.97 10.19 6.37
N PHE A 206 0.30 9.55 7.33
CA PHE A 206 -0.88 10.13 7.98
C PHE A 206 -0.54 11.45 8.69
N VAL A 207 0.47 11.44 9.55
CA VAL A 207 0.91 12.63 10.31
C VAL A 207 1.44 13.70 9.36
N GLY A 208 2.23 13.32 8.36
CA GLY A 208 2.79 14.25 7.37
C GLY A 208 1.71 15.00 6.61
N LEU A 209 0.72 14.28 6.07
CA LEU A 209 -0.38 14.91 5.33
C LEU A 209 -1.20 15.84 6.21
N TRP A 210 -1.59 15.43 7.42
CA TRP A 210 -2.34 16.29 8.34
C TRP A 210 -1.55 17.52 8.78
N LEU A 211 -0.25 17.39 9.00
CA LEU A 211 0.61 18.50 9.35
C LEU A 211 0.68 19.53 8.21
N THR A 212 0.66 19.12 6.94
CA THR A 212 0.73 20.04 5.79
C THR A 212 -0.53 20.89 5.60
N ILE A 213 -1.70 20.41 6.03
CA ILE A 213 -2.99 21.08 5.76
C ILE A 213 -3.08 22.50 6.36
N PRO A 214 -2.76 22.74 7.66
CA PRO A 214 -2.76 24.10 8.22
C PRO A 214 -1.81 25.05 7.50
N PHE A 215 -0.61 24.61 7.14
CA PHE A 215 0.35 25.44 6.41
C PHE A 215 -0.15 25.79 5.01
N ALA A 216 -0.77 24.83 4.31
CA ALA A 216 -1.35 25.07 3.00
C ALA A 216 -2.54 26.05 3.07
N LEU A 217 -3.44 25.89 4.06
CA LEU A 217 -4.62 26.76 4.25
C LEU A 217 -4.28 28.20 4.63
N THR A 218 -3.21 28.41 5.39
CA THR A 218 -2.79 29.73 5.88
C THR A 218 -1.93 30.51 4.88
N HIS A 219 -1.57 29.89 3.76
CA HIS A 219 -0.73 30.52 2.75
C HIS A 219 -1.48 31.64 2.02
N SER A 220 -0.83 32.78 1.80
CA SER A 220 -1.45 33.99 1.24
C SER A 220 -1.97 33.82 -0.20
N ALA A 221 -1.49 32.80 -0.91
CA ALA A 221 -1.94 32.47 -2.26
C ALA A 221 -3.25 31.65 -2.28
N VAL A 222 -3.68 31.10 -1.13
CA VAL A 222 -4.84 30.21 -1.06
C VAL A 222 -6.06 31.00 -0.60
N SER A 223 -7.09 31.02 -1.45
CA SER A 223 -8.42 31.54 -1.11
C SER A 223 -9.25 30.50 -0.35
N SER A 224 -10.40 30.90 0.20
CA SER A 224 -11.27 29.96 0.93
C SER A 224 -11.72 28.81 0.02
N ILE A 225 -11.53 27.56 0.46
CA ILE A 225 -11.97 26.33 -0.24
C ILE A 225 -13.46 26.38 -0.59
N THR A 226 -14.25 27.16 0.16
CA THR A 226 -15.70 27.31 -0.07
C THR A 226 -15.99 28.04 -1.38
N THR A 227 -15.09 28.93 -1.83
CA THR A 227 -15.23 29.69 -3.09
C THR A 227 -15.00 28.78 -4.30
N SER A 228 -14.04 27.86 -4.23
CA SER A 228 -13.74 26.89 -5.30
C SER A 228 -14.59 25.62 -5.26
N LYS A 229 -15.68 25.60 -4.47
CA LYS A 229 -16.56 24.43 -4.25
C LYS A 229 -17.03 23.77 -5.53
N LYS A 230 -17.42 24.57 -6.52
CA LYS A 230 -17.90 24.04 -7.80
C LYS A 230 -16.78 23.30 -8.57
N THR A 231 -15.56 23.82 -8.50
CA THR A 231 -14.39 23.30 -9.22
C THR A 231 -13.89 21.99 -8.62
N TRP A 232 -13.70 21.93 -7.28
CA TRP A 232 -13.18 20.70 -6.67
C TRP A 232 -14.23 19.59 -6.49
N ILE A 233 -15.54 19.89 -6.49
CA ILE A 233 -16.57 18.83 -6.57
C ILE A 233 -16.56 18.20 -7.98
N GLY A 234 -16.40 19.03 -9.01
CA GLY A 234 -16.52 18.64 -10.41
C GLY A 234 -17.95 18.69 -10.91
N GLU A 235 -18.11 18.67 -12.23
CA GLU A 235 -19.41 18.57 -12.90
C GLU A 235 -19.59 17.16 -13.47
N TRP A 236 -20.82 16.65 -13.39
CA TRP A 236 -21.17 15.37 -13.99
C TRP A 236 -21.50 15.54 -15.46
N ASP A 237 -20.71 14.94 -16.34
CA ASP A 237 -21.04 14.82 -17.77
C ASP A 237 -21.54 13.41 -18.08
N SER A 238 -22.83 13.32 -18.42
CA SER A 238 -23.52 12.07 -18.77
C SER A 238 -22.84 11.28 -19.89
N LYS A 239 -22.05 11.93 -20.76
CA LYS A 239 -21.32 11.27 -21.85
C LYS A 239 -20.26 10.29 -21.34
N PHE A 240 -19.67 10.55 -20.19
CA PHE A 240 -18.59 9.71 -19.63
C PHE A 240 -19.08 8.72 -18.58
N THR A 241 -20.39 8.60 -18.37
CA THR A 241 -20.98 7.66 -17.40
C THR A 241 -20.47 6.23 -17.58
N GLY A 242 -20.32 5.77 -18.83
CA GLY A 242 -19.82 4.43 -19.12
C GLY A 242 -18.37 4.22 -18.65
N VAL A 243 -17.48 5.19 -18.94
CA VAL A 243 -16.07 5.15 -18.52
C VAL A 243 -15.94 5.25 -17.00
N TRP A 244 -16.77 6.11 -16.39
CA TRP A 244 -16.83 6.26 -14.94
C TRP A 244 -17.22 4.94 -14.27
N LEU A 245 -18.25 4.26 -14.78
CA LEU A 245 -18.72 2.99 -14.24
C LEU A 245 -17.69 1.87 -14.46
N ASP A 246 -17.09 1.80 -15.64
CA ASP A 246 -16.04 0.83 -15.96
C ASP A 246 -14.84 0.97 -15.01
N SER A 247 -14.37 2.21 -14.79
CA SER A 247 -13.30 2.51 -13.83
C SER A 247 -13.66 2.11 -12.41
N ALA A 248 -14.91 2.35 -11.98
CA ALA A 248 -15.38 1.99 -10.65
C ALA A 248 -15.41 0.46 -10.47
N LEU A 249 -15.94 -0.26 -11.47
CA LEU A 249 -15.99 -1.72 -11.45
C LEU A 249 -14.59 -2.32 -11.48
N LEU A 250 -13.67 -1.75 -12.27
CA LEU A 250 -12.26 -2.14 -12.30
C LEU A 250 -11.63 -2.00 -10.91
N LEU A 251 -11.84 -0.88 -10.21
CA LEU A 251 -11.28 -0.66 -8.88
C LEU A 251 -11.87 -1.61 -7.83
N ILE A 252 -13.19 -1.86 -7.88
CA ILE A 252 -13.88 -2.73 -6.93
C ILE A 252 -13.49 -4.20 -7.14
N PHE A 253 -13.60 -4.70 -8.38
CA PHE A 253 -13.40 -6.12 -8.67
C PHE A 253 -11.95 -6.47 -9.00
N GLY A 254 -11.21 -5.56 -9.63
CA GLY A 254 -9.80 -5.77 -9.97
C GLY A 254 -8.87 -5.77 -8.76
N GLY A 255 -9.25 -5.11 -7.66
CA GLY A 255 -8.47 -5.14 -6.42
C GLY A 255 -8.59 -6.45 -5.62
N ILE A 256 -9.59 -7.29 -5.91
CA ILE A 256 -9.82 -8.56 -5.21
C ILE A 256 -8.77 -9.60 -5.59
N PRO A 257 -8.54 -9.93 -6.88
CA PRO A 257 -7.55 -10.91 -7.30
C PRO A 257 -6.14 -10.31 -7.31
N TRP A 258 -5.71 -9.73 -6.19
CA TRP A 258 -4.36 -9.19 -6.02
C TRP A 258 -3.56 -10.04 -5.02
N GLN A 259 -2.37 -10.50 -5.43
CA GLN A 259 -1.56 -11.41 -4.60
C GLN A 259 -1.13 -10.74 -3.29
N VAL A 260 -0.75 -9.46 -3.35
CA VAL A 260 -0.34 -8.66 -2.19
C VAL A 260 -1.44 -8.63 -1.12
N TYR A 261 -2.71 -8.47 -1.50
CA TYR A 261 -3.87 -8.54 -0.61
C TYR A 261 -3.98 -9.92 0.08
N PHE A 262 -4.00 -10.99 -0.72
CA PHE A 262 -4.15 -12.34 -0.17
C PHE A 262 -2.95 -12.76 0.68
N GLN A 263 -1.75 -12.28 0.39
CA GLN A 263 -0.57 -12.55 1.20
C GLN A 263 -0.75 -12.10 2.66
N ARG A 264 -1.37 -10.93 2.91
CA ARG A 264 -1.64 -10.44 4.28
C ARG A 264 -2.78 -11.22 4.94
N VAL A 265 -3.83 -11.54 4.18
CA VAL A 265 -4.94 -12.38 4.64
C VAL A 265 -4.44 -13.76 5.07
N LEU A 266 -3.56 -14.38 4.28
CA LEU A 266 -3.03 -15.72 4.52
C LEU A 266 -2.00 -15.76 5.66
N ALA A 267 -1.30 -14.65 5.89
CA ALA A 267 -0.36 -14.46 6.99
C ALA A 267 -1.02 -14.21 8.37
N CYS A 268 -2.35 -14.12 8.44
CA CYS A 268 -3.06 -14.02 9.72
C CYS A 268 -3.10 -15.36 10.47
N LYS A 269 -3.24 -15.34 11.80
CA LYS A 269 -3.34 -16.58 12.60
C LYS A 269 -4.68 -17.28 12.43
N THR A 270 -5.78 -16.54 12.27
CA THR A 270 -7.15 -17.09 12.19
C THR A 270 -7.95 -16.51 11.03
N SER A 271 -8.93 -17.26 10.52
CA SER A 271 -9.82 -16.79 9.44
C SER A 271 -10.68 -15.60 9.84
N LYS A 272 -11.09 -15.51 11.12
CA LYS A 272 -11.83 -14.35 11.63
C LYS A 272 -10.96 -13.08 11.60
N GLN A 273 -9.71 -13.18 12.06
CA GLN A 273 -8.76 -12.06 11.98
C GLN A 273 -8.56 -11.61 10.54
N ALA A 274 -8.47 -12.55 9.58
CA ALA A 274 -8.33 -12.22 8.18
C ALA A 274 -9.50 -11.39 7.63
N LYS A 275 -10.74 -11.59 8.11
CA LYS A 275 -11.89 -10.72 7.77
C LYS A 275 -11.78 -9.35 8.41
N TYR A 276 -11.52 -9.30 9.72
CA TYR A 276 -11.41 -8.03 10.45
C TYR A 276 -10.30 -7.15 9.89
N LEU A 277 -9.20 -7.75 9.45
CA LEU A 277 -8.11 -7.11 8.74
C LEU A 277 -8.59 -6.36 7.49
N SER A 278 -9.33 -7.04 6.62
CA SER A 278 -9.84 -6.45 5.37
C SER A 278 -10.84 -5.32 5.64
N PHE A 279 -11.72 -5.46 6.63
CA PHE A 279 -12.64 -4.37 7.01
C PHE A 279 -11.93 -3.18 7.64
N SER A 280 -10.97 -3.45 8.52
CA SER A 280 -10.17 -2.38 9.13
C SER A 280 -9.36 -1.63 8.07
N ALA A 281 -8.84 -2.33 7.08
CA ALA A 281 -8.10 -1.71 5.98
C ALA A 281 -9.02 -0.93 5.03
N SER A 282 -10.24 -1.41 4.79
CA SER A 282 -11.26 -0.67 4.04
C SER A 282 -11.55 0.69 4.69
N PHE A 283 -11.80 0.70 6.00
CA PHE A 283 -11.98 1.94 6.75
C PHE A 283 -10.71 2.80 6.73
N GLY A 284 -9.54 2.19 6.91
CA GLY A 284 -8.24 2.86 6.85
C GLY A 284 -8.02 3.59 5.52
N CYS A 285 -8.35 2.97 4.39
CA CYS A 285 -8.22 3.61 3.07
C CYS A 285 -9.03 4.91 2.99
N ILE A 286 -10.31 4.87 3.40
CA ILE A 286 -11.18 6.06 3.38
C ILE A 286 -10.61 7.17 4.26
N VAL A 287 -10.19 6.84 5.49
CA VAL A 287 -9.63 7.81 6.43
C VAL A 287 -8.34 8.44 5.89
N MET A 288 -7.47 7.64 5.27
CA MET A 288 -6.20 8.12 4.71
C MET A 288 -6.39 8.99 3.46
N ALA A 289 -7.51 8.86 2.75
CA ALA A 289 -7.82 9.70 1.60
C ALA A 289 -8.30 11.11 1.96
N ILE A 290 -8.88 11.30 3.16
CA ILE A 290 -9.40 12.60 3.61
C ILE A 290 -8.36 13.72 3.49
N PRO A 291 -7.14 13.60 4.05
CA PRO A 291 -6.18 14.68 3.96
C PRO A 291 -5.67 14.92 2.53
N ALA A 292 -5.55 13.87 1.70
CA ALA A 292 -5.18 14.00 0.29
C ALA A 292 -6.24 14.77 -0.51
N PHE A 293 -7.52 14.46 -0.29
CA PHE A 293 -8.63 15.21 -0.85
C PHE A 293 -8.59 16.69 -0.45
N LEU A 294 -8.35 16.99 0.83
CA LEU A 294 -8.25 18.37 1.31
C LEU A 294 -7.11 19.13 0.62
N ILE A 295 -5.95 18.50 0.44
CA ILE A 295 -4.83 19.10 -0.29
C ILE A 295 -5.21 19.39 -1.74
N GLY A 296 -5.88 18.45 -2.43
CA GLY A 296 -6.38 18.67 -3.78
C GLY A 296 -7.39 19.82 -3.87
N ALA A 297 -8.31 19.92 -2.90
CA ALA A 297 -9.27 21.02 -2.82
C ALA A 297 -8.57 22.37 -2.56
N ILE A 298 -7.55 22.41 -1.71
CA ILE A 298 -6.73 23.62 -1.48
C ILE A 298 -6.03 24.07 -2.77
N ALA A 299 -5.49 23.12 -3.54
CA ALA A 299 -4.83 23.42 -4.80
C ALA A 299 -5.76 24.08 -5.83
N THR A 300 -7.07 23.81 -5.80
CA THR A 300 -8.06 24.51 -6.66
C THR A 300 -8.36 25.96 -6.23
N ALA A 301 -7.98 26.32 -5.00
CA ALA A 301 -8.24 27.63 -4.43
C ALA A 301 -7.02 28.57 -4.52
N THR A 302 -5.96 28.11 -5.19
CA THR A 302 -4.72 28.87 -5.49
C THR A 302 -4.83 29.48 -6.87
#